data_AF-A0A7S2L325-F1
#
_entry.id   AF-A0A7S2L325-F1
#
_cell.length_a   1.000
_cell.length_b   1.000
_cell.length_c   1.000
_cell.angle_alpha   90.00
_cell.angle_beta   90.00
_cell.angle_gamma   90.00
#
_symmetry.space_group_name_H-M   'P 1'
#
loop_
_entity.id
_entity.type
_entity.pdbx_description
1 polymer ?
#
loop_
_entity_poly.entity_id
_entity_poly.type
_entity_poly.pdbx_seq_one_letter_code
_entity_poly.pdbx_strand_id
1 'polypeptide(L)'
;VTKLILSLGNVDPFELKGFSSSGVDDAIASATTALFAEYGDEISAALPVLMDIIGRSTINELMSKDSDGSESNTSFCPDVPESSKDGFVDFRDLFLNATSALKAGGSGDMPYGDMMVLAKRFVDDELVAADPETGLPRVNSLLIGPLTEAQSGDSGKLIIAESLFEYSSSDLSTVGVEKMELSLYDAGMNNMDTVQYPLSVMVPSGRHTIDNKLTIGTSTMPLEASMQLAVLLSSDYFDMDDVVNLRVELDTASIDASIMAMLLAKSLMEFPLSDFGNLNCWLAMISVPELDEDGYSMSETVSLALAQLAMS
;
A
#
# COMPACT_ATOMS: atom_id res chain seq x y z
N VAL A 1 5.11 1.49 13.71
CA VAL A 1 4.55 2.85 13.43
C VAL A 1 4.99 3.26 12.04
N THR A 2 4.13 3.06 11.04
CA THR A 2 4.34 3.54 9.67
C THR A 2 3.17 4.44 9.34
N LYS A 3 3.43 5.74 9.19
CA LYS A 3 2.44 6.74 8.79
C LYS A 3 2.56 6.89 7.27
N LEU A 4 1.57 6.41 6.55
CA LEU A 4 1.43 6.62 5.10
C LEU A 4 0.86 8.04 4.90
N ILE A 5 1.57 8.90 4.17
CA ILE A 5 1.09 10.25 3.81
C ILE A 5 0.90 10.27 2.30
N LEU A 6 -0.35 10.16 1.86
CA LEU A 6 -0.76 10.20 0.46
C LEU A 6 -0.99 11.65 -0.01
N SER A 7 -0.50 11.99 -1.21
CA SER A 7 -0.95 13.18 -1.97
C SER A 7 -1.57 12.71 -3.28
N LEU A 8 -2.68 13.26 -3.74
CA LEU A 8 -3.30 12.83 -5.00
C LEU A 8 -3.21 13.95 -6.03
N GLY A 9 -3.11 13.58 -7.31
CA GLY A 9 -3.26 14.49 -8.45
C GLY A 9 -4.73 14.91 -8.65
N ASN A 10 -5.09 15.25 -9.89
CA ASN A 10 -6.47 15.63 -10.20
C ASN A 10 -7.39 14.42 -10.04
N VAL A 11 -8.42 14.56 -9.21
CA VAL A 11 -9.45 13.54 -8.99
C VAL A 11 -10.67 13.91 -9.83
N ASP A 12 -11.11 13.00 -10.70
CA ASP A 12 -12.33 13.19 -11.46
C ASP A 12 -13.58 13.05 -10.57
N PRO A 13 -14.69 13.76 -10.87
CA PRO A 13 -15.92 13.66 -10.09
C PRO A 13 -16.43 12.22 -10.02
N PHE A 14 -16.96 11.83 -8.85
CA PHE A 14 -17.58 10.51 -8.68
C PHE A 14 -18.74 10.32 -9.67
N GLU A 15 -18.76 9.18 -10.36
CA GLU A 15 -19.95 8.76 -11.11
C GLU A 15 -20.92 8.01 -10.18
N LEU A 16 -22.15 8.52 -10.07
CA LEU A 16 -23.25 7.83 -9.40
C LEU A 16 -24.17 7.24 -10.47
N LYS A 17 -24.29 5.90 -10.50
CA LYS A 17 -25.14 5.16 -11.44
C LYS A 17 -25.99 4.14 -10.70
N GLY A 18 -27.19 3.87 -11.21
CA GLY A 18 -28.09 2.83 -10.67
C GLY A 18 -29.51 3.29 -10.33
N PHE A 19 -29.89 4.53 -10.66
CA PHE A 19 -31.22 5.03 -10.38
C PHE A 19 -32.24 4.47 -11.38
N SER A 20 -33.48 4.28 -10.93
CA SER A 20 -34.55 3.66 -11.73
C SER A 20 -34.97 4.47 -12.97
N SER A 21 -34.49 5.71 -13.13
CA SER A 21 -34.79 6.55 -14.29
C SER A 21 -33.60 7.41 -14.71
N SER A 22 -33.37 7.49 -16.03
CA SER A 22 -32.26 8.24 -16.63
C SER A 22 -32.30 9.75 -16.34
N GLY A 23 -33.49 10.32 -16.11
CA GLY A 23 -33.62 11.74 -15.73
C GLY A 23 -33.17 12.04 -14.30
N VAL A 24 -33.15 11.02 -13.43
CA VAL A 24 -32.60 11.11 -12.08
C VAL A 24 -31.08 10.96 -12.13
N ASP A 25 -30.55 10.11 -13.01
CA ASP A 25 -29.10 10.01 -13.25
C ASP A 25 -28.51 11.38 -13.68
N ASP A 26 -29.15 12.09 -14.62
CA ASP A 26 -28.67 13.40 -15.11
C ASP A 26 -28.73 14.51 -14.03
N ALA A 27 -29.80 14.50 -13.22
CA ALA A 27 -29.97 15.46 -12.13
C ALA A 27 -28.99 15.19 -10.99
N ILE A 28 -28.73 13.92 -10.69
CA ILE A 28 -27.76 13.50 -9.68
C ILE A 28 -26.34 13.76 -10.18
N ALA A 29 -26.02 13.48 -11.45
CA ALA A 29 -24.72 13.82 -12.05
C ALA A 29 -24.41 15.33 -11.97
N SER A 30 -25.42 16.16 -12.21
CA SER A 30 -25.30 17.62 -12.04
C SER A 30 -25.10 18.01 -10.57
N ALA A 31 -25.80 17.34 -9.65
CA ALA A 31 -25.66 17.56 -8.22
C ALA A 31 -24.31 17.07 -7.67
N THR A 32 -23.78 15.93 -8.13
CA THR A 32 -22.43 15.48 -7.79
C THR A 32 -21.38 16.40 -8.37
N THR A 33 -21.54 16.88 -9.60
CA THR A 33 -20.62 17.88 -10.17
C THR A 33 -20.60 19.15 -9.31
N ALA A 34 -21.76 19.61 -8.84
CA ALA A 34 -21.86 20.76 -7.94
C ALA A 34 -21.26 20.48 -6.54
N LEU A 35 -21.53 19.31 -5.97
CA LEU A 35 -20.95 18.86 -4.69
C LEU A 35 -19.43 18.72 -4.79
N PHE A 36 -18.90 18.22 -5.90
CA PHE A 36 -17.46 18.10 -6.12
C PHE A 36 -16.82 19.47 -6.39
N ALA A 37 -17.55 20.41 -7.01
CA ALA A 37 -17.08 21.79 -7.15
C ALA A 37 -17.04 22.54 -5.80
N GLU A 38 -17.89 22.16 -4.84
CA GLU A 38 -17.99 22.82 -3.53
C GLU A 38 -17.19 22.13 -2.42
N TYR A 39 -17.09 20.80 -2.45
CA TYR A 39 -16.43 19.96 -1.43
C TYR A 39 -15.27 19.11 -2.00
N GLY A 40 -14.87 19.36 -3.25
CA GLY A 40 -13.82 18.59 -3.93
C GLY A 40 -12.51 18.59 -3.14
N ASP A 41 -12.16 19.71 -2.52
CA ASP A 41 -10.95 19.83 -1.69
C ASP A 41 -11.04 18.94 -0.43
N GLU A 42 -12.20 18.86 0.23
CA GLU A 42 -12.45 17.99 1.37
C GLU A 42 -12.46 16.51 0.98
N ILE A 43 -13.05 16.18 -0.18
CA ILE A 43 -13.04 14.84 -0.76
C ILE A 43 -11.61 14.41 -1.10
N SER A 44 -10.85 15.28 -1.76
CA SER A 44 -9.44 15.08 -2.05
C SER A 44 -8.59 14.96 -0.78
N ALA A 45 -8.97 15.64 0.31
CA ALA A 45 -8.33 15.49 1.61
C ALA A 45 -8.69 14.17 2.33
N ALA A 46 -9.85 13.57 2.03
CA ALA A 46 -10.32 12.31 2.61
C ALA A 46 -9.80 11.07 1.87
N LEU A 47 -9.55 11.15 0.56
CA LEU A 47 -9.02 10.05 -0.24
C LEU A 47 -7.70 9.47 0.30
N PRO A 48 -6.71 10.27 0.75
CA PRO A 48 -5.52 9.77 1.44
C PRO A 48 -5.83 8.90 2.67
N VAL A 49 -6.89 9.24 3.42
CA VAL A 49 -7.33 8.49 4.59
C VAL A 49 -7.94 7.15 4.17
N LEU A 50 -8.77 7.14 3.11
CA LEU A 50 -9.32 5.91 2.56
C LEU A 50 -8.24 4.98 2.01
N MET A 51 -7.25 5.53 1.29
CA MET A 51 -6.10 4.76 0.79
C MET A 51 -5.20 4.25 1.92
N ASP A 52 -5.07 4.99 3.02
CA ASP A 52 -4.38 4.49 4.23
C ASP A 52 -5.16 3.32 4.87
N ILE A 53 -6.50 3.40 4.94
CA ILE A 53 -7.34 2.31 5.47
C ILE A 53 -7.24 1.07 4.58
N ILE A 54 -7.45 1.23 3.27
CA ILE A 54 -7.36 0.15 2.28
C ILE A 54 -5.95 -0.44 2.29
N GLY A 55 -4.92 0.40 2.17
CA GLY A 55 -3.52 -0.04 2.14
C GLY A 55 -3.11 -0.78 3.41
N ARG A 56 -3.51 -0.30 4.60
CA ARG A 56 -3.26 -1.01 5.86
C ARG A 56 -4.01 -2.32 5.94
N SER A 57 -5.27 -2.34 5.56
CA SER A 57 -6.08 -3.57 5.57
C SER A 57 -5.45 -4.63 4.66
N THR A 58 -5.09 -4.27 3.42
CA THR A 58 -4.41 -5.16 2.48
C THR A 58 -3.05 -5.64 2.98
N ILE A 59 -2.22 -4.74 3.55
CA ILE A 59 -0.92 -5.14 4.12
C ILE A 59 -1.13 -6.11 5.30
N ASN A 60 -2.08 -5.81 6.19
CA ASN A 60 -2.36 -6.66 7.34
C ASN A 60 -2.92 -8.02 6.93
N GLU A 61 -3.79 -8.08 5.94
CA GLU A 61 -4.33 -9.33 5.38
C GLU A 61 -3.22 -10.17 4.71
N LEU A 62 -2.31 -9.52 3.97
CA LEU A 62 -1.15 -10.20 3.40
C LEU A 62 -0.23 -10.75 4.50
N MET A 63 -0.03 -9.99 5.57
CA MET A 63 0.79 -10.40 6.72
C MET A 63 0.14 -11.49 7.57
N SER A 64 -1.19 -11.49 7.71
CA SER A 64 -1.90 -12.48 8.52
C SER A 64 -2.00 -13.84 7.81
N LYS A 65 -2.06 -13.85 6.48
CA LYS A 65 -2.11 -15.10 5.70
C LYS A 65 -0.85 -15.96 5.81
N ASP A 66 0.31 -15.34 6.09
CA ASP A 66 1.55 -16.07 6.43
C ASP A 66 1.59 -16.57 7.89
N SER A 67 0.69 -16.09 8.75
CA SER A 67 0.59 -16.54 10.16
C SER A 67 -0.36 -17.72 10.40
N ASP A 68 -1.24 -18.05 9.45
CA ASP A 68 -2.16 -19.20 9.54
C ASP A 68 -1.52 -20.56 9.16
N GLY A 69 -0.21 -20.56 8.92
CA GLY A 69 0.56 -21.73 8.53
C GLY A 69 1.34 -22.43 9.64
N SER A 70 1.00 -22.29 10.94
CA SER A 70 1.52 -23.17 12.02
C SER A 70 0.93 -22.83 13.39
N GLU A 71 -0.07 -23.60 13.84
CA GLU A 71 -0.48 -23.66 15.25
C GLU A 71 0.54 -24.40 16.16
N SER A 72 1.83 -24.49 15.78
CA SER A 72 2.86 -24.99 16.69
C SER A 72 4.21 -24.36 16.42
N ASN A 73 4.35 -23.10 16.80
CA ASN A 73 5.49 -22.53 17.51
C ASN A 73 5.25 -21.03 17.49
N THR A 74 5.21 -20.39 18.66
CA THR A 74 5.54 -18.98 18.77
C THR A 74 6.76 -18.70 17.89
N SER A 75 6.60 -18.00 16.76
CA SER A 75 7.72 -17.71 15.85
C SER A 75 8.58 -16.65 16.53
N PHE A 76 9.35 -17.09 17.54
CA PHE A 76 10.48 -16.34 18.04
C PHE A 76 11.45 -16.26 16.88
N CYS A 77 11.53 -15.10 16.24
CA CYS A 77 12.66 -14.79 15.39
C CYS A 77 13.91 -15.00 16.26
N PRO A 78 14.82 -15.90 15.88
CA PRO A 78 15.89 -16.32 16.77
C PRO A 78 16.71 -15.12 17.21
N ASP A 79 17.07 -15.10 18.50
CA ASP A 79 17.95 -14.07 19.04
C ASP A 79 19.24 -14.03 18.22
N VAL A 80 19.64 -12.81 17.83
CA VAL A 80 20.83 -12.58 17.01
C VAL A 80 22.05 -13.09 17.79
N PRO A 81 22.73 -14.17 17.33
CA PRO A 81 23.88 -14.76 18.03
C PRO A 81 24.97 -13.72 18.34
N GLU A 82 25.82 -13.90 19.37
CA GLU A 82 26.94 -12.96 19.61
C GLU A 82 28.12 -13.14 18.61
N SER A 83 28.26 -12.14 17.71
CA SER A 83 29.40 -11.75 16.82
C SER A 83 29.49 -12.35 15.40
N SER A 84 29.60 -11.51 14.35
CA SER A 84 30.92 -11.28 13.68
C SER A 84 31.11 -9.94 12.91
N LYS A 85 30.08 -9.08 12.73
CA LYS A 85 30.18 -7.74 12.13
C LYS A 85 29.35 -6.70 12.88
N ASP A 86 29.99 -5.65 13.36
CA ASP A 86 29.31 -4.53 14.03
C ASP A 86 28.88 -3.45 13.01
N GLY A 87 27.78 -2.77 13.32
CA GLY A 87 27.26 -1.64 12.54
C GLY A 87 26.05 -1.95 11.66
N PHE A 88 25.73 -1.01 10.78
CA PHE A 88 24.54 -1.04 9.94
C PHE A 88 24.84 -1.43 8.50
N VAL A 89 23.86 -2.02 7.83
CA VAL A 89 23.95 -2.39 6.41
C VAL A 89 24.04 -1.15 5.53
N ASP A 90 25.02 -1.10 4.61
CA ASP A 90 25.02 -0.17 3.48
C ASP A 90 24.26 -0.79 2.30
N PHE A 91 23.07 -0.28 1.97
CA PHE A 91 22.22 -0.84 0.91
C PHE A 91 22.83 -0.78 -0.48
N ARG A 92 23.76 0.14 -0.71
CA ARG A 92 24.51 0.20 -1.98
C ARG A 92 25.41 -1.00 -2.12
N ASP A 93 26.07 -1.40 -1.03
CA ASP A 93 26.92 -2.60 -0.99
C ASP A 93 26.12 -3.90 -0.86
N LEU A 94 24.84 -3.83 -0.46
CA LEU A 94 23.95 -5.00 -0.36
C LEU A 94 23.32 -5.39 -1.70
N PHE A 95 22.79 -4.41 -2.43
CA PHE A 95 21.98 -4.66 -3.62
C PHE A 95 22.72 -4.42 -4.94
N LEU A 96 23.81 -3.66 -4.93
CA LEU A 96 24.60 -3.39 -6.13
C LEU A 96 25.87 -4.25 -6.17
N ASN A 97 26.30 -4.62 -7.37
CA ASN A 97 27.63 -5.22 -7.54
C ASN A 97 28.74 -4.24 -7.13
N ALA A 98 29.94 -4.76 -6.84
CA ALA A 98 31.12 -4.00 -6.42
C ALA A 98 31.35 -2.69 -7.20
N THR A 99 31.27 -2.75 -8.54
CA THR A 99 31.56 -1.60 -9.39
C THR A 99 30.48 -0.53 -9.29
N SER A 100 29.21 -0.93 -9.27
CA SER A 100 28.07 -0.04 -9.14
C SER A 100 27.97 0.55 -7.73
N ALA A 101 28.26 -0.24 -6.69
CA ALA A 101 28.30 0.21 -5.31
C ALA A 101 29.34 1.30 -5.10
N LEU A 102 30.58 1.11 -5.60
CA LEU A 102 31.64 2.11 -5.52
C LEU A 102 31.24 3.42 -6.24
N LYS A 103 30.60 3.33 -7.40
CA LYS A 103 30.10 4.51 -8.14
C LYS A 103 28.98 5.25 -7.37
N ALA A 104 28.15 4.52 -6.63
CA ALA A 104 27.10 5.07 -5.78
C ALA A 104 27.62 5.56 -4.41
N GLY A 105 28.94 5.50 -4.16
CA GLY A 105 29.57 5.94 -2.92
C GLY A 105 29.52 4.92 -1.77
N GLY A 106 29.22 3.65 -2.08
CA GLY A 106 29.46 2.51 -1.19
C GLY A 106 30.94 2.10 -1.17
N SER A 107 31.27 1.05 -0.44
CA SER A 107 32.64 0.53 -0.35
C SER A 107 33.09 -0.18 -1.63
N GLY A 108 32.19 -0.91 -2.29
CA GLY A 108 32.53 -1.79 -3.42
C GLY A 108 33.22 -3.09 -3.01
N ASP A 109 33.36 -3.37 -1.71
CA ASP A 109 34.09 -4.54 -1.20
C ASP A 109 33.21 -5.80 -1.10
N MET A 110 31.92 -5.70 -1.45
CA MET A 110 30.90 -6.74 -1.30
C MET A 110 30.89 -7.38 0.11
N PRO A 111 30.81 -6.58 1.18
CA PRO A 111 30.87 -7.08 2.56
C PRO A 111 29.74 -8.06 2.93
N TYR A 112 28.63 -8.08 2.18
CA TYR A 112 27.48 -8.94 2.45
C TYR A 112 27.39 -10.15 1.49
N GLY A 113 28.43 -10.38 0.68
CA GLY A 113 28.42 -11.40 -0.37
C GLY A 113 27.61 -10.97 -1.58
N ASP A 114 27.23 -11.94 -2.41
CA ASP A 114 26.58 -11.74 -3.71
C ASP A 114 25.10 -12.19 -3.74
N MET A 115 24.61 -12.91 -2.73
CA MET A 115 23.26 -13.46 -2.74
C MET A 115 22.17 -12.39 -2.92
N MET A 116 22.25 -11.28 -2.20
CA MET A 116 21.26 -10.20 -2.32
C MET A 116 21.40 -9.40 -3.62
N VAL A 117 22.62 -9.32 -4.16
CA VAL A 117 22.86 -8.76 -5.51
C VAL A 117 22.22 -9.65 -6.57
N LEU A 118 22.32 -10.99 -6.42
CA LEU A 118 21.69 -11.95 -7.32
C LEU A 118 20.16 -11.90 -7.21
N ALA A 119 19.61 -11.81 -5.99
CA ALA A 119 18.18 -11.67 -5.76
C ALA A 119 17.64 -10.37 -6.37
N LYS A 120 18.34 -9.24 -6.18
CA LYS A 120 17.98 -7.96 -6.79
C LYS A 120 18.00 -8.03 -8.31
N ARG A 121 19.03 -8.67 -8.88
CA ARG A 121 19.11 -8.88 -10.33
C ARG A 121 17.95 -9.74 -10.84
N PHE A 122 17.56 -10.78 -10.11
CA PHE A 122 16.39 -11.58 -10.47
C PHE A 122 15.11 -10.74 -10.48
N VAL A 123 14.88 -9.92 -9.46
CA VAL A 123 13.75 -8.96 -9.43
C VAL A 123 13.80 -8.02 -10.64
N ASP A 124 14.97 -7.47 -10.95
CA ASP A 124 15.12 -6.53 -12.05
C ASP A 124 14.89 -7.19 -13.42
N ASP A 125 15.46 -8.38 -13.64
CA ASP A 125 15.43 -9.09 -14.91
C ASP A 125 14.08 -9.79 -15.17
N GLU A 126 13.40 -10.26 -14.13
CA GLU A 126 12.16 -11.04 -14.27
C GLU A 126 10.90 -10.24 -13.99
N LEU A 127 10.92 -9.29 -13.04
CA LEU A 127 9.72 -8.55 -12.65
C LEU A 127 9.72 -7.11 -13.21
N VAL A 128 10.84 -6.41 -13.11
CA VAL A 128 10.93 -5.00 -13.55
C VAL A 128 11.14 -4.86 -15.05
N ALA A 129 11.79 -5.85 -15.68
CA ALA A 129 12.05 -5.85 -17.12
C ALA A 129 10.76 -5.86 -17.95
N ALA A 130 10.89 -5.36 -19.19
CA ALA A 130 9.74 -5.18 -20.05
C ALA A 130 9.26 -6.54 -20.56
N ASP A 131 7.95 -6.72 -20.54
CA ASP A 131 7.29 -7.74 -21.30
C ASP A 131 7.33 -7.36 -22.79
N PRO A 132 7.84 -8.23 -23.67
CA PRO A 132 8.01 -7.91 -25.08
C PRO A 132 6.69 -7.80 -25.85
N GLU A 133 5.60 -8.35 -25.33
CA GLU A 133 4.28 -8.34 -25.98
C GLU A 133 3.48 -7.09 -25.60
N THR A 134 3.50 -6.71 -24.32
CA THR A 134 2.71 -5.58 -23.80
C THR A 134 3.50 -4.28 -23.69
N GLY A 135 4.83 -4.35 -23.59
CA GLY A 135 5.69 -3.20 -23.30
C GLY A 135 5.62 -2.70 -21.84
N LEU A 136 4.80 -3.33 -20.99
CA LEU A 136 4.70 -3.05 -19.56
C LEU A 136 5.69 -3.93 -18.76
N PRO A 137 6.02 -3.59 -17.50
CA PRO A 137 6.81 -4.47 -16.64
C PRO A 137 6.14 -5.83 -16.43
N ARG A 138 6.93 -6.90 -16.46
CA ARG A 138 6.47 -8.29 -16.29
C ARG A 138 5.82 -8.56 -14.94
N VAL A 139 6.04 -7.71 -13.93
CA VAL A 139 5.37 -7.81 -12.62
C VAL A 139 3.85 -7.87 -12.75
N ASN A 140 3.27 -7.24 -13.77
CA ASN A 140 1.83 -7.26 -14.02
C ASN A 140 1.31 -8.68 -14.27
N SER A 141 1.96 -9.43 -15.17
CA SER A 141 1.54 -10.78 -15.54
C SER A 141 2.10 -11.88 -14.63
N LEU A 142 3.28 -11.66 -14.05
CA LEU A 142 3.97 -12.68 -13.24
C LEU A 142 3.62 -12.63 -11.75
N LEU A 143 3.19 -11.48 -11.24
CA LEU A 143 2.95 -11.29 -9.81
C LEU A 143 1.57 -10.71 -9.54
N ILE A 144 1.27 -9.51 -10.05
CA ILE A 144 0.06 -8.77 -9.67
C ILE A 144 -1.19 -9.49 -10.14
N GLY A 145 -1.28 -9.85 -11.42
CA GLY A 145 -2.41 -10.57 -12.00
C GLY A 145 -2.73 -11.87 -11.26
N PRO A 146 -1.77 -12.81 -11.13
CA PRO A 146 -2.00 -14.06 -10.40
C PRO A 146 -2.38 -13.88 -8.92
N LEU A 147 -1.76 -12.92 -8.22
CA LEU A 147 -2.09 -12.66 -6.81
C LEU A 147 -3.49 -12.08 -6.64
N THR A 148 -3.86 -11.13 -7.49
CA THR A 148 -5.19 -10.51 -7.48
C THR A 148 -6.27 -11.48 -7.92
N GLU A 149 -6.03 -12.31 -8.95
CA GLU A 149 -6.95 -13.37 -9.36
C GLU A 149 -7.16 -14.41 -8.25
N ALA A 150 -6.10 -14.81 -7.55
CA ALA A 150 -6.21 -15.72 -6.41
C ALA A 150 -6.99 -15.12 -5.23
N GLN A 151 -7.05 -13.80 -5.12
CA GLN A 151 -7.71 -13.09 -4.02
C GLN A 151 -9.18 -12.76 -4.34
N SER A 152 -9.44 -12.21 -5.54
CA SER A 152 -10.75 -11.69 -5.94
C SER A 152 -11.48 -12.58 -6.96
N GLY A 153 -10.78 -13.51 -7.59
CA GLY A 153 -11.27 -14.29 -8.74
C GLY A 153 -11.02 -13.61 -10.10
N ASP A 154 -10.57 -12.36 -10.13
CA ASP A 154 -10.32 -11.59 -11.36
C ASP A 154 -8.88 -11.00 -11.35
N SER A 155 -8.12 -11.21 -12.44
CA SER A 155 -6.78 -10.59 -12.58
C SER A 155 -6.90 -9.07 -12.60
N GLY A 156 -6.00 -8.40 -11.87
CA GLY A 156 -5.94 -6.95 -11.75
C GLY A 156 -6.95 -6.36 -10.76
N LYS A 157 -7.73 -7.21 -10.07
CA LYS A 157 -8.76 -6.78 -9.12
C LYS A 157 -8.46 -7.22 -7.70
N LEU A 158 -8.55 -6.28 -6.77
CA LEU A 158 -8.48 -6.54 -5.34
C LEU A 158 -9.81 -6.16 -4.71
N ILE A 159 -10.35 -7.02 -3.83
CA ILE A 159 -11.61 -6.79 -3.12
C ILE A 159 -11.40 -6.92 -1.62
N ILE A 160 -11.76 -5.90 -0.87
CA ILE A 160 -11.87 -5.96 0.59
C ILE A 160 -13.35 -6.20 0.90
N ALA A 161 -13.68 -7.45 1.19
CA ALA A 161 -15.05 -7.88 1.46
C ALA A 161 -15.57 -7.49 2.86
N GLU A 162 -14.70 -6.93 3.70
CA GLU A 162 -15.07 -6.49 5.05
C GLU A 162 -15.72 -5.10 5.05
N SER A 163 -16.56 -4.88 6.06
CA SER A 163 -17.12 -3.57 6.36
C SER A 163 -16.00 -2.64 6.85
N LEU A 164 -15.80 -1.53 6.13
CA LEU A 164 -14.76 -0.53 6.41
C LEU A 164 -15.21 0.46 7.48
N PHE A 165 -16.51 0.73 7.51
CA PHE A 165 -17.12 1.69 8.42
C PHE A 165 -18.57 1.32 8.65
N GLU A 166 -18.97 1.31 9.91
CA GLU A 166 -20.36 1.17 10.30
C GLU A 166 -20.70 2.26 11.31
N TYR A 167 -21.80 2.95 11.05
CA TYR A 167 -22.39 3.91 11.95
C TYR A 167 -23.87 3.59 12.09
N SER A 168 -24.36 3.62 13.32
CA SER A 168 -25.77 3.46 13.63
C SER A 168 -26.15 4.44 14.73
N SER A 169 -27.26 5.15 14.54
CA SER A 169 -27.82 6.09 15.50
C SER A 169 -29.34 5.99 15.51
N SER A 170 -29.91 5.99 16.71
CA SER A 170 -31.36 5.93 16.94
C SER A 170 -31.89 7.13 17.74
N ASP A 171 -31.12 8.22 17.80
CA ASP A 171 -31.46 9.41 18.60
C ASP A 171 -31.26 10.71 17.81
N LEU A 172 -31.72 10.72 16.56
CA LEU A 172 -31.69 11.89 15.66
C LEU A 172 -33.06 12.57 15.55
N SER A 173 -33.90 12.41 16.59
CA SER A 173 -35.25 12.96 16.63
C SER A 173 -35.30 14.49 16.48
N THR A 174 -34.22 15.19 16.88
CA THR A 174 -34.08 16.64 16.70
C THR A 174 -34.04 17.09 15.24
N VAL A 175 -33.70 16.20 14.31
CA VAL A 175 -33.72 16.44 12.86
C VAL A 175 -34.81 15.62 12.15
N GLY A 176 -35.73 15.02 12.90
CA GLY A 176 -36.87 14.28 12.35
C GLY A 176 -36.51 12.89 11.80
N VAL A 177 -35.38 12.31 12.21
CA VAL A 177 -34.92 10.97 11.81
C VAL A 177 -34.95 10.06 13.04
N GLU A 178 -35.64 8.93 12.95
CA GLU A 178 -35.75 7.96 14.05
C GLU A 178 -34.55 7.02 14.09
N LYS A 179 -34.09 6.57 12.92
CA LYS A 179 -32.96 5.67 12.77
C LYS A 179 -32.12 6.08 11.57
N MET A 180 -30.80 6.08 11.75
CA MET A 180 -29.82 6.26 10.68
C MET A 180 -28.76 5.19 10.80
N GLU A 181 -28.53 4.44 9.74
CA GLU A 181 -27.38 3.55 9.60
C GLU A 181 -26.63 3.88 8.31
N LEU A 182 -25.30 3.95 8.42
CA LEU A 182 -24.39 4.09 7.30
C LEU A 182 -23.40 2.94 7.37
N SER A 183 -23.21 2.24 6.27
CA SER A 183 -22.19 1.20 6.16
C SER A 183 -21.40 1.38 4.86
N LEU A 184 -20.08 1.41 4.96
CA LEU A 184 -19.17 1.35 3.81
C LEU A 184 -18.55 -0.03 3.75
N TYR A 185 -18.71 -0.72 2.63
CA TYR A 185 -18.23 -2.09 2.45
C TYR A 185 -17.86 -2.34 0.98
N ASP A 186 -17.33 -3.54 0.69
CA ASP A 186 -16.92 -3.96 -0.64
C ASP A 186 -15.98 -2.96 -1.33
N ALA A 187 -14.96 -2.47 -0.59
CA ALA A 187 -13.91 -1.69 -1.24
C ALA A 187 -13.20 -2.55 -2.28
N GLY A 188 -12.88 -1.95 -3.42
CA GLY A 188 -12.17 -2.63 -4.48
C GLY A 188 -11.22 -1.70 -5.22
N MET A 189 -10.21 -2.31 -5.81
CA MET A 189 -9.34 -1.67 -6.80
C MET A 189 -9.31 -2.54 -8.04
N ASN A 190 -9.55 -1.96 -9.22
CA ASN A 190 -9.43 -2.64 -10.51
C ASN A 190 -8.27 -2.07 -11.31
N ASN A 191 -7.78 -2.86 -12.27
CA ASN A 191 -6.65 -2.52 -13.14
C ASN A 191 -5.33 -2.32 -12.37
N MET A 192 -5.12 -3.04 -11.26
CA MET A 192 -3.87 -3.02 -10.51
C MET A 192 -2.68 -3.59 -11.30
N ASP A 193 -2.94 -4.45 -12.27
CA ASP A 193 -1.97 -5.08 -13.19
C ASP A 193 -1.61 -4.19 -14.38
N THR A 194 -1.74 -2.87 -14.20
CA THR A 194 -1.37 -1.85 -15.21
C THR A 194 -0.16 -1.03 -14.79
N VAL A 195 0.77 -1.64 -14.04
CA VAL A 195 2.01 -0.98 -13.66
C VAL A 195 2.77 -0.52 -14.90
N GLN A 196 3.26 0.72 -14.87
CA GLN A 196 3.94 1.38 -15.97
C GLN A 196 5.42 1.66 -15.66
N TYR A 197 6.15 2.03 -16.71
CA TYR A 197 7.49 2.61 -16.57
C TYR A 197 7.45 4.11 -16.25
N PRO A 198 8.44 4.62 -15.50
CA PRO A 198 9.53 3.88 -14.86
C PRO A 198 9.10 3.17 -13.56
N LEU A 199 9.32 1.85 -13.48
CA LEU A 199 9.19 1.06 -12.24
C LEU A 199 10.58 0.97 -11.58
N SER A 200 10.66 1.30 -10.29
CA SER A 200 11.86 1.15 -9.47
C SER A 200 11.49 0.40 -8.20
N VAL A 201 12.22 -0.68 -7.91
CA VAL A 201 12.01 -1.50 -6.72
C VAL A 201 13.34 -1.63 -5.99
N MET A 202 13.39 -1.26 -4.72
CA MET A 202 14.56 -1.37 -3.83
C MET A 202 15.85 -0.77 -4.44
N VAL A 203 15.78 0.43 -5.01
CA VAL A 203 16.95 1.10 -5.60
C VAL A 203 17.72 1.84 -4.51
N PRO A 204 18.99 1.52 -4.21
CA PRO A 204 19.73 2.21 -3.16
C PRO A 204 20.04 3.66 -3.53
N SER A 205 19.46 4.60 -2.80
CA SER A 205 19.71 6.05 -2.96
C SER A 205 20.65 6.62 -1.90
N GLY A 206 20.83 5.89 -0.80
CA GLY A 206 21.74 6.22 0.29
C GLY A 206 22.27 4.98 0.99
N ARG A 207 23.09 5.19 2.02
CA ARG A 207 23.64 4.09 2.84
C ARG A 207 22.53 3.24 3.47
N HIS A 208 21.49 3.89 3.98
CA HIS A 208 20.38 3.21 4.67
C HIS A 208 19.04 3.49 3.99
N THR A 209 19.05 3.92 2.73
CA THR A 209 17.85 4.39 2.01
C THR A 209 17.67 3.62 0.71
N ILE A 210 16.46 3.12 0.50
CA ILE A 210 16.00 2.54 -0.76
C ILE A 210 14.83 3.35 -1.31
N ASP A 211 14.85 3.58 -2.61
CA ASP A 211 13.79 4.25 -3.35
C ASP A 211 12.97 3.23 -4.13
N ASN A 212 11.67 3.45 -4.13
CA ASN A 212 10.68 2.69 -4.87
C ASN A 212 9.82 3.67 -5.64
N LYS A 213 9.59 3.38 -6.91
CA LYS A 213 8.72 4.16 -7.78
C LYS A 213 7.78 3.22 -8.50
N LEU A 214 6.49 3.48 -8.36
CA LEU A 214 5.41 2.72 -8.95
C LEU A 214 4.51 3.68 -9.69
N THR A 215 3.95 3.29 -10.82
CA THR A 215 2.88 4.04 -11.49
C THR A 215 1.90 3.03 -12.02
N ILE A 216 0.61 3.21 -11.74
CA ILE A 216 -0.47 2.28 -12.05
C ILE A 216 -1.55 3.04 -12.82
N GLY A 217 -2.32 2.36 -13.65
CA GLY A 217 -3.34 2.94 -14.51
C GLY A 217 -2.76 3.38 -15.84
N THR A 218 -3.59 3.43 -16.88
CA THR A 218 -3.30 4.06 -18.17
C THR A 218 -4.54 4.80 -18.65
N SER A 219 -4.43 5.72 -19.62
CA SER A 219 -5.60 6.41 -20.18
C SER A 219 -6.64 5.48 -20.84
N THR A 220 -6.29 4.23 -21.11
CA THR A 220 -7.21 3.21 -21.67
C THR A 220 -7.67 2.18 -20.65
N MET A 221 -6.97 2.08 -19.51
CA MET A 221 -7.25 1.17 -18.40
C MET A 221 -6.93 1.94 -17.11
N PRO A 222 -7.75 2.92 -16.72
CA PRO A 222 -7.50 3.76 -15.54
C PRO A 222 -7.52 2.89 -14.28
N LEU A 223 -6.75 3.27 -13.27
CA LEU A 223 -6.88 2.67 -11.95
C LEU A 223 -8.25 3.05 -11.38
N GLU A 224 -9.08 2.05 -11.09
CA GLU A 224 -10.42 2.29 -10.56
C GLU A 224 -10.46 1.89 -9.09
N ALA A 225 -10.90 2.78 -8.21
CA ALA A 225 -11.26 2.46 -6.84
C ALA A 225 -12.78 2.48 -6.70
N SER A 226 -13.35 1.47 -6.05
CA SER A 226 -14.79 1.36 -5.83
C SER A 226 -15.12 1.03 -4.37
N MET A 227 -16.30 1.43 -3.91
CA MET A 227 -16.88 0.97 -2.63
C MET A 227 -18.40 1.10 -2.68
N GLN A 228 -19.09 0.38 -1.81
CA GLN A 228 -20.54 0.50 -1.61
C GLN A 228 -20.84 1.23 -0.31
N LEU A 229 -21.75 2.20 -0.37
CA LEU A 229 -22.31 2.89 0.78
C LEU A 229 -23.78 2.46 0.93
N ALA A 230 -24.08 1.64 1.92
CA ALA A 230 -25.46 1.42 2.35
C ALA A 230 -25.91 2.57 3.26
N VAL A 231 -27.08 3.11 2.96
CA VAL A 231 -27.69 4.22 3.67
C VAL A 231 -29.11 3.81 4.07
N LEU A 232 -29.31 3.60 5.38
CA LEU A 232 -30.61 3.33 5.96
C LEU A 232 -31.05 4.55 6.77
N LEU A 233 -32.13 5.23 6.37
CA LEU A 233 -32.76 6.29 7.15
C LEU A 233 -34.24 5.98 7.32
N SER A 234 -34.68 5.90 8.56
CA SER A 234 -36.08 5.70 8.90
C SER A 234 -36.61 6.90 9.68
N SER A 235 -37.81 7.35 9.32
CA SER A 235 -38.55 8.42 9.99
C SER A 235 -40.05 8.19 9.88
N ASP A 236 -40.84 9.01 10.60
CA ASP A 236 -42.30 9.02 10.49
C ASP A 236 -42.84 9.33 9.07
N TYR A 237 -42.03 9.97 8.22
CA TYR A 237 -42.49 10.51 6.93
C TYR A 237 -41.88 9.80 5.71
N PHE A 238 -40.70 9.21 5.87
CA PHE A 238 -39.97 8.52 4.81
C PHE A 238 -39.11 7.40 5.39
N ASP A 239 -38.92 6.36 4.59
CA ASP A 239 -38.02 5.24 4.85
C ASP A 239 -37.13 5.08 3.62
N MET A 240 -35.82 5.07 3.84
CA MET A 240 -34.79 5.01 2.80
C MET A 240 -33.86 3.86 3.15
N ASP A 241 -33.66 2.95 2.20
CA ASP A 241 -32.76 1.81 2.29
C ASP A 241 -32.13 1.65 0.91
N ASP A 242 -31.08 2.43 0.69
CA ASP A 242 -30.43 2.56 -0.61
C ASP A 242 -28.96 2.17 -0.50
N VAL A 243 -28.46 1.50 -1.54
CA VAL A 243 -27.03 1.21 -1.71
C VAL A 243 -26.50 2.08 -2.84
N VAL A 244 -25.51 2.90 -2.49
CA VAL A 244 -24.83 3.82 -3.41
C VAL A 244 -23.48 3.22 -3.79
N ASN A 245 -23.27 3.00 -5.09
CA ASN A 245 -21.95 2.61 -5.61
C ASN A 245 -21.10 3.87 -5.79
N LEU A 246 -19.99 3.95 -5.07
CA LEU A 246 -19.00 5.00 -5.20
C LEU A 246 -17.84 4.48 -6.05
N ARG A 247 -17.51 5.19 -7.12
CA ARG A 247 -16.40 4.85 -8.01
C ARG A 247 -15.57 6.08 -8.31
N VAL A 248 -14.25 5.91 -8.24
CA VAL A 248 -13.25 6.88 -8.66
C VAL A 248 -12.37 6.23 -9.71
N GLU A 249 -12.19 6.89 -10.83
CA GLU A 249 -11.24 6.49 -11.86
C GLU A 249 -10.07 7.47 -11.87
N LEU A 250 -8.86 6.94 -11.91
CA LEU A 250 -7.61 7.69 -12.01
C LEU A 250 -6.88 7.20 -13.26
N ASP A 251 -6.73 8.07 -14.26
CA ASP A 251 -5.97 7.75 -15.48
C ASP A 251 -4.62 7.12 -15.17
N THR A 252 -3.91 7.73 -14.21
CA THR A 252 -2.67 7.20 -13.65
C THR A 252 -2.56 7.60 -12.19
N ALA A 253 -2.00 6.73 -11.36
CA ALA A 253 -1.55 7.04 -10.01
C ALA A 253 -0.08 6.64 -9.86
N SER A 254 0.78 7.61 -9.56
CA SER A 254 2.19 7.37 -9.26
C SER A 254 2.44 7.37 -7.76
N ILE A 255 3.34 6.49 -7.30
CA ILE A 255 3.84 6.39 -5.94
C ILE A 255 5.36 6.45 -5.98
N ASP A 256 5.93 7.45 -5.32
CA ASP A 256 7.37 7.57 -5.07
C ASP A 256 7.61 7.44 -3.56
N ALA A 257 8.26 6.35 -3.14
CA ALA A 257 8.48 6.00 -1.74
C ALA A 257 9.97 5.75 -1.46
N SER A 258 10.55 6.61 -0.63
CA SER A 258 11.91 6.42 -0.09
C SER A 258 11.82 5.87 1.33
N ILE A 259 12.36 4.68 1.54
CA ILE A 259 12.37 4.00 2.83
C ILE A 259 13.78 4.07 3.40
N MET A 260 13.92 4.66 4.58
CA MET A 260 15.16 4.61 5.36
C MET A 260 15.04 3.52 6.42
N ALA A 261 15.99 2.58 6.44
CA ALA A 261 16.03 1.50 7.43
C ALA A 261 17.47 1.21 7.89
N MET A 262 17.70 1.31 9.19
CA MET A 262 18.95 0.93 9.85
C MET A 262 18.91 -0.54 10.23
N LEU A 263 19.26 -1.41 9.28
CA LEU A 263 19.39 -2.85 9.50
C LEU A 263 20.73 -3.17 10.15
N LEU A 264 20.71 -4.02 11.18
CA LEU A 264 21.93 -4.53 11.79
C LEU A 264 22.61 -5.50 10.82
N ALA A 265 23.85 -5.18 10.43
CA ALA A 265 24.61 -5.99 9.48
C ALA A 265 24.80 -7.43 9.98
N LYS A 266 24.98 -7.57 11.29
CA LYS A 266 25.05 -8.84 11.99
C LYS A 266 23.81 -9.71 11.81
N SER A 267 22.63 -9.14 12.10
CA SER A 267 21.35 -9.85 12.01
C SER A 267 21.08 -10.36 10.60
N LEU A 268 21.46 -9.57 9.58
CA LEU A 268 21.33 -9.98 8.19
C LEU A 268 22.26 -11.14 7.82
N MET A 269 23.52 -11.10 8.25
CA MET A 269 24.52 -12.12 7.90
C MET A 269 24.28 -13.47 8.59
N GLU A 270 23.60 -13.44 9.73
CA GLU A 270 23.27 -14.63 10.54
C GLU A 270 21.80 -15.03 10.38
N PHE A 271 21.07 -14.39 9.45
CA PHE A 271 19.65 -14.61 9.23
C PHE A 271 19.39 -16.04 8.75
N PRO A 272 18.56 -16.84 9.44
CA PRO A 272 18.27 -18.20 9.02
C PRO A 272 17.53 -18.23 7.68
N LEU A 273 18.04 -19.01 6.71
CA LEU A 273 17.38 -19.16 5.41
C LEU A 273 15.98 -19.78 5.51
N SER A 274 15.70 -20.55 6.57
CA SER A 274 14.37 -21.06 6.86
C SER A 274 13.34 -19.97 7.14
N ASP A 275 13.80 -18.80 7.61
CA ASP A 275 12.95 -17.67 8.00
C ASP A 275 12.93 -16.59 6.91
N PHE A 276 13.51 -16.84 5.73
CA PHE A 276 13.58 -15.86 4.61
C PHE A 276 12.21 -15.39 4.14
N GLY A 277 11.19 -16.25 4.22
CA GLY A 277 9.81 -15.86 3.92
C GLY A 277 9.09 -15.13 5.06
N ASN A 278 9.68 -15.05 6.27
CA ASN A 278 9.00 -14.49 7.43
C ASN A 278 9.25 -12.98 7.56
N LEU A 279 8.28 -12.18 7.12
CA LEU A 279 8.37 -10.71 7.18
C LEU A 279 8.57 -10.17 8.60
N ASN A 280 7.99 -10.81 9.62
CA ASN A 280 8.19 -10.39 11.02
C ASN A 280 9.66 -10.51 11.43
N CYS A 281 10.37 -11.53 10.93
CA CYS A 281 11.79 -11.69 11.19
C CYS A 281 12.66 -10.71 10.39
N TRP A 282 12.23 -10.29 9.19
CA TRP A 282 12.85 -9.16 8.51
C TRP A 282 12.72 -7.86 9.29
N LEU A 283 11.53 -7.57 9.83
CA LEU A 283 11.28 -6.39 10.65
C LEU A 283 12.09 -6.41 11.95
N ALA A 284 12.29 -7.59 12.55
CA ALA A 284 13.10 -7.76 13.76
C ALA A 284 14.59 -7.44 13.56
N MET A 285 15.09 -7.38 12.31
CA MET A 285 16.48 -6.98 12.02
C MET A 285 16.70 -5.47 12.05
N ILE A 286 15.63 -4.68 12.04
CA ILE A 286 15.68 -3.23 12.16
C ILE A 286 16.12 -2.90 13.58
N SER A 287 17.10 -2.00 13.70
CA SER A 287 17.56 -1.56 15.02
C SER A 287 16.42 -1.00 15.87
N VAL A 288 16.39 -1.38 17.14
CA VAL A 288 15.46 -0.80 18.11
C VAL A 288 15.97 0.61 18.44
N PRO A 289 15.15 1.67 18.32
CA PRO A 289 15.55 2.99 18.77
C PRO A 289 15.79 2.94 20.29
N GLU A 290 16.84 3.61 20.78
CA GLU A 290 17.06 3.73 22.23
C GLU A 290 15.90 4.54 22.83
N LEU A 291 15.15 3.96 23.76
CA LEU A 291 14.02 4.62 24.43
C LEU A 291 14.40 5.00 25.87
N ASP A 292 13.90 6.13 26.37
CA ASP A 292 14.04 6.53 27.78
C ASP A 292 13.09 5.73 28.68
N GLU A 293 13.16 5.98 29.98
CA GLU A 293 12.31 5.34 30.99
C GLU A 293 10.81 5.62 30.76
N ASP A 294 10.47 6.64 29.98
CA ASP A 294 9.11 7.06 29.65
C ASP A 294 8.65 6.57 28.25
N GLY A 295 9.52 5.85 27.52
CA GLY A 295 9.23 5.27 26.21
C GLY A 295 9.42 6.21 25.02
N TYR A 296 10.07 7.37 25.20
CA TYR A 296 10.45 8.29 24.13
C TYR A 296 11.84 7.96 23.58
N SER A 297 12.04 8.15 22.28
CA SER A 297 13.36 7.94 21.66
C SER A 297 14.40 8.90 22.24
N MET A 298 15.44 8.35 22.88
CA MET A 298 16.58 9.09 23.44
C MET A 298 17.55 9.59 22.37
N SER A 299 17.51 9.02 21.17
CA SER A 299 18.32 9.47 20.04
C SER A 299 17.44 10.01 18.93
N GLU A 300 17.90 11.04 18.21
CA GLU A 300 17.28 11.51 16.97
C GLU A 300 17.41 10.49 15.81
N THR A 301 18.09 9.35 16.02
CA THR A 301 18.28 8.34 14.97
C THR A 301 17.02 7.50 14.80
N VAL A 302 16.34 7.74 13.68
CA VAL A 302 15.17 6.97 13.27
C VAL A 302 15.62 5.66 12.63
N SER A 303 15.24 4.51 13.20
CA SER A 303 15.69 3.20 12.73
C SER A 303 14.88 2.66 11.55
N LEU A 304 13.62 3.06 11.41
CA LEU A 304 12.80 2.86 10.23
C LEU A 304 11.94 4.10 9.99
N ALA A 305 12.02 4.67 8.80
CA ALA A 305 11.18 5.78 8.37
C ALA A 305 10.76 5.63 6.92
N LEU A 306 9.56 6.08 6.62
CA LEU A 306 9.20 6.55 5.29
C LEU A 306 9.80 7.95 5.15
N ALA A 307 10.97 8.05 4.53
CA ALA A 307 11.71 9.28 4.39
C ALA A 307 11.00 10.27 3.45
N GLN A 308 10.35 9.74 2.41
CA GLN A 308 9.52 10.50 1.49
C GLN A 308 8.40 9.61 0.96
N LEU A 309 7.20 10.18 0.86
CA LEU A 309 6.11 9.63 0.07
C LEU A 309 5.50 10.77 -0.73
N ALA A 310 5.49 10.61 -2.04
CA ALA A 310 4.77 11.48 -2.96
C ALA A 310 3.87 10.61 -3.82
N MET A 311 2.65 11.08 -4.00
CA MET A 311 1.72 10.51 -4.96
C MET A 311 1.17 11.60 -5.87
N SER A 312 0.95 11.27 -7.14
CA SER A 312 0.50 12.20 -8.17
C SER A 312 -0.33 11.50 -9.22
#